data_AF-A0A6N9SUH9-F1
#
_entry.id   AF-A0A6N9SUH9-F1
#
_cell.length_a   1.000
_cell.length_b   1.000
_cell.length_c   1.000
_cell.angle_alpha   90.00
_cell.angle_beta   90.00
_cell.angle_gamma   90.00
#
_symmetry.space_group_name_H-M   'P 1'
#
loop_
_entity.id
_entity.type
_entity.pdbx_description
1 polymer ?
#
loop_
_entity_poly.entity_id
_entity_poly.type
_entity_poly.pdbx_seq_one_letter_code
_entity_poly.pdbx_strand_id
1 'polypeptide(L)'
;MMTELKESEDFSSAEAEHLVSAARDALSDEMVSRLAGFCSEGMDLMDRVQRSGLTRAIPVLAGMVDNGDLDRISQLARVYQAFQDALTDDMVGRLAETVGEGLSLLDRFNRGGGGRLLQMLERLEATGALERIVQSLPALLDKLDRLVGLLDGLEAASTAKQTPSGGGLGGLWNLMTQQETQQALQFLTVLSQQMRDGRAKG
;
A
#
# COMPACT_ATOMS: atom_id res chain seq x y z
N MET A 1 -20.57 -92.71 -46.42
CA MET A 1 -20.74 -91.24 -46.44
C MET A 1 -21.76 -90.72 -45.41
N MET A 2 -22.65 -91.56 -44.85
CA MET A 2 -23.61 -91.14 -43.80
C MET A 2 -23.10 -91.38 -42.36
N THR A 3 -22.00 -92.11 -42.17
CA THR A 3 -21.37 -92.38 -40.86
C THR A 3 -20.34 -91.33 -40.45
N GLU A 4 -19.55 -90.78 -41.39
CA GLU A 4 -18.53 -89.75 -41.06
C GLU A 4 -19.11 -88.36 -40.76
N LEU A 5 -20.29 -88.03 -41.31
CA LEU A 5 -20.95 -86.75 -41.00
C LEU A 5 -21.51 -86.72 -39.57
N LYS A 6 -21.88 -87.89 -39.02
CA LYS A 6 -22.43 -88.01 -37.68
C LYS A 6 -21.35 -87.90 -36.60
N GLU A 7 -20.15 -88.43 -36.86
CA GLU A 7 -18.99 -88.28 -35.97
C GLU A 7 -18.51 -86.83 -35.85
N SER A 8 -18.58 -86.03 -36.93
CA SER A 8 -18.16 -84.62 -36.89
C SER A 8 -19.15 -83.70 -36.14
N GLU A 9 -20.46 -83.97 -36.22
CA GLU A 9 -21.47 -83.22 -35.45
C GLU A 9 -21.40 -83.55 -33.95
N ASP A 10 -21.25 -84.84 -33.59
CA ASP A 10 -21.12 -85.26 -32.19
C ASP A 10 -19.81 -84.76 -31.54
N PHE A 11 -18.71 -84.67 -32.31
CA PHE A 11 -17.45 -84.11 -31.80
C PHE A 11 -17.53 -82.59 -31.56
N SER A 12 -18.18 -81.84 -32.47
CA SER A 12 -18.37 -80.40 -32.31
C SER A 12 -19.33 -80.04 -31.17
N SER A 13 -20.37 -80.85 -30.91
CA SER A 13 -21.25 -80.62 -29.76
C SER A 13 -20.55 -80.94 -28.46
N ALA A 14 -19.75 -82.02 -28.41
CA ALA A 14 -18.97 -82.38 -27.23
C ALA A 14 -17.91 -81.32 -26.90
N GLU A 15 -17.19 -80.78 -27.89
CA GLU A 15 -16.19 -79.74 -27.66
C GLU A 15 -16.82 -78.40 -27.25
N ALA A 16 -17.99 -78.06 -27.80
CA ALA A 16 -18.78 -76.91 -27.36
C ALA A 16 -19.30 -77.08 -25.92
N GLU A 17 -19.78 -78.27 -25.56
CA GLU A 17 -20.26 -78.59 -24.21
C GLU A 17 -19.11 -78.59 -23.20
N HIS A 18 -17.92 -79.08 -23.59
CA HIS A 18 -16.70 -78.98 -22.80
C HIS A 18 -16.18 -77.54 -22.67
N LEU A 19 -16.25 -76.72 -23.71
CA LEU A 19 -15.92 -75.29 -23.65
C LEU A 19 -16.87 -74.53 -22.73
N VAL A 20 -18.18 -74.82 -22.81
CA VAL A 20 -19.19 -74.20 -21.94
C VAL A 20 -19.01 -74.67 -20.49
N SER A 21 -18.72 -75.95 -20.26
CA SER A 21 -18.43 -76.45 -18.92
C SER A 21 -17.13 -75.88 -18.36
N ALA A 22 -16.06 -75.79 -19.16
CA ALA A 22 -14.78 -75.21 -18.75
C ALA A 22 -14.89 -73.69 -18.53
N ALA A 23 -15.66 -72.98 -19.34
CA ALA A 23 -15.95 -71.56 -19.14
C ALA A 23 -16.80 -71.34 -17.87
N ARG A 24 -17.74 -72.24 -17.59
CA ARG A 24 -18.56 -72.22 -16.37
C ARG A 24 -17.73 -72.53 -15.12
N ASP A 25 -16.80 -73.47 -15.17
CA ASP A 25 -15.89 -73.78 -14.06
C ASP A 25 -14.81 -72.70 -13.86
N ALA A 26 -14.36 -72.05 -14.94
CA ALA A 26 -13.44 -70.91 -14.87
C ALA A 26 -14.10 -69.68 -14.23
N LEU A 27 -15.41 -69.52 -14.38
CA LEU A 27 -16.25 -68.60 -13.61
C LEU A 27 -16.62 -69.24 -12.27
N SER A 28 -15.62 -69.44 -11.41
CA SER A 28 -15.86 -69.98 -10.07
C SER A 28 -16.76 -69.04 -9.25
N ASP A 29 -17.55 -69.59 -8.34
CA ASP A 29 -18.45 -68.83 -7.45
C ASP A 29 -17.72 -67.72 -6.68
N GLU A 30 -16.43 -67.90 -6.39
CA GLU A 30 -15.56 -66.89 -5.79
C GLU A 30 -15.31 -65.69 -6.72
N MET A 31 -15.11 -65.93 -8.03
CA MET A 31 -14.98 -64.85 -9.02
C MET A 31 -16.30 -64.10 -9.18
N VAL A 32 -17.42 -64.82 -9.16
CA VAL A 32 -18.77 -64.23 -9.20
C VAL A 32 -19.02 -63.38 -7.95
N SER A 33 -18.66 -63.88 -6.77
CA SER A 33 -18.78 -63.16 -5.49
C SER A 33 -17.95 -61.88 -5.46
N ARG A 34 -16.69 -61.95 -5.91
CA ARG A 34 -15.81 -60.76 -6.03
C ARG A 34 -16.32 -59.75 -7.04
N LEU A 35 -16.80 -60.22 -8.18
CA LEU A 35 -17.39 -59.35 -9.20
C LEU A 35 -18.67 -58.66 -8.67
N ALA A 36 -19.52 -59.41 -7.97
CA ALA A 36 -20.73 -58.86 -7.35
C ALA A 36 -20.39 -57.82 -6.26
N GLY A 37 -19.38 -58.10 -5.42
CA GLY A 37 -18.87 -57.15 -4.43
C GLY A 37 -18.34 -55.87 -5.07
N PHE A 38 -17.50 -56.00 -6.09
CA PHE A 38 -16.97 -54.85 -6.85
C PHE A 38 -18.08 -54.03 -7.51
N CYS A 39 -19.08 -54.68 -8.12
CA CYS A 39 -20.22 -54.00 -8.73
C CYS A 39 -21.08 -53.29 -7.68
N SER A 40 -21.29 -53.89 -6.51
CA SER A 40 -22.04 -53.27 -5.41
C SER A 40 -21.32 -52.04 -4.88
N GLU A 41 -20.01 -52.14 -4.62
CA GLU A 41 -19.19 -51.00 -4.19
C GLU A 41 -19.14 -49.90 -5.27
N GLY A 42 -19.07 -50.28 -6.54
CA GLY A 42 -19.12 -49.35 -7.67
C GLY A 42 -20.46 -48.62 -7.77
N MET A 43 -21.57 -49.31 -7.54
CA MET A 43 -22.91 -48.71 -7.51
C MET A 43 -23.07 -47.75 -6.32
N ASP A 44 -22.55 -48.12 -5.14
CA ASP A 44 -22.56 -47.24 -3.97
C ASP A 44 -21.74 -45.97 -4.19
N LEU A 45 -20.58 -46.07 -4.86
CA LEU A 45 -19.79 -44.91 -5.25
C LEU A 45 -20.54 -44.04 -6.26
N MET A 46 -21.19 -44.64 -7.26
CA MET A 46 -21.97 -43.92 -8.26
C MET A 46 -23.13 -43.16 -7.62
N ASP A 47 -23.87 -43.79 -6.69
CA ASP A 47 -24.94 -43.14 -5.94
C ASP A 47 -24.40 -41.97 -5.10
N ARG A 48 -23.26 -42.15 -4.42
CA ARG A 48 -22.60 -41.06 -3.68
C ARG A 48 -22.16 -39.91 -4.58
N VAL A 49 -21.61 -40.18 -5.76
CA VAL A 49 -21.22 -39.15 -6.74
C VAL A 49 -22.46 -38.37 -7.22
N GLN A 50 -23.55 -39.08 -7.50
CA GLN A 50 -24.80 -38.48 -7.93
C GLN A 50 -25.45 -37.64 -6.80
N ARG A 51 -25.40 -38.13 -5.56
CA ARG A 51 -26.01 -37.50 -4.37
C ARG A 51 -25.21 -36.33 -3.81
N SER A 52 -23.88 -36.41 -3.87
CA SER A 52 -22.98 -35.32 -3.44
C SER A 52 -22.98 -34.13 -4.40
N GLY A 53 -23.59 -34.26 -5.58
CA GLY A 53 -23.58 -33.21 -6.59
C GLY A 53 -22.20 -33.00 -7.21
N LEU A 54 -21.28 -33.95 -7.04
CA LEU A 54 -19.90 -33.85 -7.52
C LEU A 54 -19.83 -33.72 -9.05
N THR A 55 -20.78 -34.31 -9.78
CA THR A 55 -20.97 -34.13 -11.23
C THR A 55 -21.14 -32.66 -11.63
N ARG A 56 -21.69 -31.82 -10.75
CA ARG A 56 -21.85 -30.37 -10.99
C ARG A 56 -20.67 -29.56 -10.46
N ALA A 57 -20.02 -30.00 -9.38
CA ALA A 57 -18.91 -29.28 -8.77
C ALA A 57 -17.58 -29.46 -9.52
N ILE A 58 -17.30 -30.66 -10.05
CA ILE A 58 -16.03 -30.94 -10.74
C ILE A 58 -15.78 -29.99 -11.92
N PRO A 59 -16.73 -29.75 -12.85
CA PRO A 59 -16.49 -28.84 -13.98
C PRO A 59 -16.24 -27.40 -13.53
N VAL A 60 -16.90 -26.95 -12.45
CA VAL A 60 -16.71 -25.61 -11.89
C VAL A 60 -15.32 -25.49 -11.26
N LEU A 61 -14.92 -26.47 -10.45
CA LEU A 61 -13.59 -26.50 -9.85
C LEU A 61 -12.48 -26.64 -10.90
N ALA A 62 -12.68 -27.46 -11.93
CA ALA A 62 -11.78 -27.55 -13.08
C ALA A 62 -11.65 -26.20 -13.79
N GLY A 63 -12.77 -25.51 -14.04
CA GLY A 63 -12.75 -24.15 -14.58
C GLY A 63 -12.01 -23.16 -13.68
N MET A 64 -12.17 -23.25 -12.35
CA MET A 64 -11.44 -22.38 -11.40
C MET A 64 -9.94 -22.69 -11.34
N VAL A 65 -9.53 -23.95 -11.53
CA VAL A 65 -8.11 -24.35 -11.67
C VAL A 65 -7.55 -23.80 -12.97
N ASP A 66 -8.23 -24.04 -14.09
CA ASP A 66 -7.77 -23.68 -15.43
C ASP A 66 -7.69 -22.16 -15.62
N ASN A 67 -8.64 -21.42 -15.03
CA ASN A 67 -8.63 -19.95 -15.04
C ASN A 67 -7.67 -19.34 -14.01
N GLY A 68 -7.01 -20.16 -13.18
CA GLY A 68 -6.06 -19.72 -12.16
C GLY A 68 -6.70 -19.06 -10.93
N ASP A 69 -8.01 -19.17 -10.76
CA ASP A 69 -8.73 -18.57 -9.63
C ASP A 69 -8.35 -19.22 -8.30
N LEU A 70 -8.09 -20.54 -8.29
CA LEU A 70 -7.61 -21.21 -7.07
C LEU A 70 -6.21 -20.74 -6.66
N ASP A 71 -5.35 -20.43 -7.62
CA ASP A 71 -4.01 -19.90 -7.33
C ASP A 71 -4.09 -18.46 -6.80
N ARG A 72 -4.96 -17.63 -7.38
CA ARG A 72 -5.25 -16.28 -6.86
C ARG A 72 -5.81 -16.29 -5.44
N ILE A 73 -6.75 -17.20 -5.14
CA ILE A 73 -7.29 -17.38 -3.78
C ILE A 73 -6.19 -17.84 -2.82
N SER A 74 -5.32 -18.76 -3.26
CA SER A 74 -4.18 -19.22 -2.47
C SER A 74 -3.17 -18.11 -2.18
N GLN A 75 -2.88 -17.26 -3.17
CA GLN A 75 -2.03 -16.08 -3.01
C GLN A 75 -2.68 -15.05 -2.08
N LEU A 76 -3.98 -14.80 -2.22
CA LEU A 76 -4.72 -13.90 -1.33
C LEU A 76 -4.70 -14.40 0.12
N ALA A 77 -4.87 -15.71 0.34
CA ALA A 77 -4.77 -16.32 1.66
C ALA A 77 -3.37 -16.16 2.26
N ARG A 78 -2.31 -16.37 1.47
CA ARG A 78 -0.92 -16.13 1.89
C ARG A 78 -0.65 -14.67 2.25
N VAL A 79 -1.16 -13.75 1.44
CA VAL A 79 -1.04 -12.30 1.69
C VAL A 79 -1.80 -11.91 2.96
N TYR A 80 -3.02 -12.40 3.14
CA TYR A 80 -3.82 -12.17 4.34
C TYR A 80 -3.13 -12.69 5.60
N GLN A 81 -2.55 -13.89 5.53
CA GLN A 81 -1.77 -14.45 6.63
C GLN A 81 -0.50 -13.62 6.91
N ALA A 82 0.24 -13.21 5.90
CA ALA A 82 1.41 -12.34 6.07
C ALA A 82 1.03 -10.97 6.67
N PHE A 83 -0.14 -10.41 6.30
CA PHE A 83 -0.67 -9.21 6.95
C PHE A 83 -1.05 -9.45 8.40
N GLN A 84 -1.68 -10.59 8.72
CA GLN A 84 -1.97 -10.96 10.10
C GLN A 84 -0.68 -11.10 10.93
N ASP A 85 0.31 -11.82 10.42
CA ASP A 85 1.58 -12.04 11.13
C ASP A 85 2.33 -10.71 11.36
N ALA A 86 2.38 -9.82 10.35
CA ALA A 86 3.03 -8.52 10.46
C ALA A 86 2.31 -7.55 11.42
N LEU A 87 0.99 -7.58 11.47
CA LEU A 87 0.19 -6.72 12.34
C LEU A 87 0.14 -7.21 13.79
N THR A 88 0.38 -8.50 14.03
CA THR A 88 0.10 -9.09 15.35
C THR A 88 1.30 -9.07 16.28
N ASP A 89 2.51 -9.40 15.81
CA ASP A 89 3.65 -9.55 16.75
C ASP A 89 4.56 -8.32 16.76
N ASP A 90 5.00 -7.84 15.60
CA ASP A 90 5.95 -6.72 15.52
C ASP A 90 5.27 -5.37 15.83
N MET A 91 4.07 -5.14 15.30
CA MET A 91 3.33 -3.90 15.56
C MET A 91 2.85 -3.82 17.01
N VAL A 92 2.38 -4.92 17.62
CA VAL A 92 1.96 -4.92 19.03
C VAL A 92 3.16 -4.72 19.95
N GLY A 93 4.31 -5.34 19.65
CA GLY A 93 5.56 -5.13 20.40
C GLY A 93 6.02 -3.68 20.35
N ARG A 94 6.11 -3.09 19.16
CA ARG A 94 6.55 -1.69 18.97
C ARG A 94 5.55 -0.68 19.51
N LEU A 95 4.25 -0.96 19.42
CA LEU A 95 3.22 -0.12 20.05
C LEU A 95 3.29 -0.20 21.57
N ALA A 96 3.43 -1.40 22.15
CA ALA A 96 3.56 -1.56 23.60
C ALA A 96 4.84 -0.89 24.13
N GLU A 97 5.94 -0.97 23.39
CA GLU A 97 7.19 -0.27 23.70
C GLU A 97 7.01 1.26 23.62
N THR A 98 6.47 1.77 22.53
CA THR A 98 6.22 3.21 22.34
C THR A 98 5.27 3.77 23.41
N VAL A 99 4.21 3.03 23.73
CA VAL A 99 3.26 3.39 24.79
C VAL A 99 3.92 3.32 26.16
N GLY A 100 4.76 2.32 26.41
CA GLY A 100 5.52 2.18 27.64
C GLY A 100 6.50 3.34 27.86
N GLU A 101 7.25 3.70 26.82
CA GLU A 101 8.14 4.87 26.82
C GLU A 101 7.36 6.17 27.02
N GLY A 102 6.24 6.34 26.30
CA GLY A 102 5.36 7.50 26.45
C GLY A 102 4.79 7.64 27.86
N LEU A 103 4.35 6.53 28.47
CA LEU A 103 3.88 6.49 29.86
C LEU A 103 5.02 6.78 30.85
N SER A 104 6.24 6.33 30.57
CA SER A 104 7.41 6.64 31.41
C SER A 104 7.78 8.13 31.35
N LEU A 105 7.76 8.74 30.16
CA LEU A 105 7.94 10.18 29.99
C LEU A 105 6.84 10.96 30.71
N LEU A 106 5.60 10.49 30.61
CA LEU A 106 4.46 11.09 31.30
C LEU A 106 4.59 10.97 32.83
N ASP A 107 5.04 9.82 33.36
CA ASP A 107 5.29 9.65 34.80
C ASP A 107 6.39 10.59 35.30
N ARG A 108 7.49 10.71 34.56
CA ARG A 108 8.59 11.64 34.89
C ARG A 108 8.15 13.10 34.81
N PHE A 109 7.34 13.44 33.80
CA PHE A 109 6.74 14.75 33.67
C PHE A 109 5.84 15.05 34.87
N ASN A 110 4.95 14.13 35.23
CA ASN A 110 4.02 14.27 36.34
C ASN A 110 4.72 14.33 37.71
N ARG A 111 5.81 13.57 37.90
CA ARG A 111 6.57 13.52 39.16
C ARG A 111 7.56 14.66 39.37
N GLY A 112 7.87 15.47 38.36
CA GLY A 112 8.84 16.55 38.56
C GLY A 112 9.24 17.38 37.34
N GLY A 113 8.69 17.11 36.16
CA GLY A 113 8.89 17.92 34.95
C GLY A 113 7.91 19.08 34.86
N GLY A 114 6.62 18.83 35.12
CA GLY A 114 5.56 19.84 35.07
C GLY A 114 5.79 21.00 36.04
N GLY A 115 6.16 20.69 37.29
CA GLY A 115 6.51 21.72 38.28
C GLY A 115 7.76 22.52 37.90
N ARG A 116 8.74 21.89 37.23
CA ARG A 116 9.96 22.56 36.74
C ARG A 116 9.67 23.49 35.58
N LEU A 117 8.79 23.10 34.65
CA LEU A 117 8.33 23.94 33.55
C LEU A 117 7.49 25.11 34.06
N LEU A 118 6.61 24.87 35.04
CA LEU A 118 5.84 25.93 35.67
C LEU A 118 6.78 26.94 36.34
N GLN A 119 7.78 26.47 37.07
CA GLN A 119 8.79 27.32 37.71
C GLN A 119 9.67 28.07 36.70
N MET A 120 9.96 27.49 35.53
CA MET A 120 10.62 28.19 34.42
C MET A 120 9.71 29.25 33.80
N LEU A 121 8.42 28.97 33.64
CA LEU A 121 7.43 29.92 33.14
C LEU A 121 7.24 31.09 34.10
N GLU A 122 7.08 30.82 35.39
CA GLU A 122 7.02 31.83 36.46
C GLU A 122 8.30 32.68 36.46
N ARG A 123 9.47 32.08 36.22
CA ARG A 123 10.73 32.82 36.13
C ARG A 123 10.84 33.65 34.85
N LEU A 124 10.28 33.19 33.73
CA LEU A 124 10.19 33.95 32.47
C LEU A 124 9.21 35.12 32.57
N GLU A 125 8.10 34.93 33.29
CA GLU A 125 7.14 35.97 33.63
C GLU A 125 7.77 37.00 34.58
N ALA A 126 8.40 36.54 35.67
CA ALA A 126 9.07 37.41 36.64
C ALA A 126 10.24 38.21 36.05
N THR A 127 10.86 37.71 34.97
CA THR A 127 11.94 38.43 34.26
C THR A 127 11.41 39.37 33.16
N GLY A 128 10.09 39.42 32.93
CA GLY A 128 9.46 40.20 31.87
C GLY A 128 9.86 39.75 30.46
N ALA A 129 10.46 38.58 30.32
CA ALA A 129 10.86 38.03 29.02
C ALA A 129 9.62 37.71 28.18
N LEU A 130 8.55 37.24 28.83
CA LEU A 130 7.27 36.99 28.17
C LEU A 130 6.66 38.29 27.62
N GLU A 131 6.69 39.39 28.38
CA GLU A 131 6.25 40.71 27.91
C GLU A 131 7.11 41.22 26.76
N ARG A 132 8.44 41.02 26.81
CA ARG A 132 9.34 41.38 25.70
C ARG A 132 9.05 40.57 24.44
N ILE A 133 8.74 39.28 24.57
CA ILE A 133 8.36 38.44 23.43
C ILE A 133 7.03 38.93 22.86
N VAL A 134 6.02 39.17 23.71
CA VAL A 134 4.71 39.69 23.30
C VAL A 134 4.82 41.07 22.64
N GLN A 135 5.73 41.93 23.12
CA GLN A 135 5.96 43.25 22.53
C GLN A 135 6.81 43.21 21.24
N SER A 136 7.69 42.21 21.09
CA SER A 136 8.57 42.09 19.91
C SER A 136 7.97 41.25 18.78
N LEU A 137 6.98 40.40 19.07
CA LEU A 137 6.28 39.59 18.08
C LEU A 137 5.62 40.43 16.97
N PRO A 138 4.85 41.49 17.28
CA PRO A 138 4.21 42.32 16.26
C PRO A 138 5.23 43.00 15.37
N ALA A 139 6.30 43.54 15.97
CA ALA A 139 7.39 44.18 15.23
C ALA A 139 8.16 43.20 14.33
N LEU A 140 8.25 41.92 14.71
CA LEU A 140 8.79 40.87 13.85
C LEU A 140 7.84 40.53 12.71
N LEU A 141 6.54 40.44 12.98
CA LEU A 141 5.52 40.18 11.97
C LEU A 141 5.51 41.28 10.91
N ASP A 142 5.55 42.55 11.32
CA ASP A 142 5.63 43.71 10.41
C ASP A 142 6.91 43.68 9.55
N LYS A 143 8.03 43.25 10.12
CA LYS A 143 9.29 43.12 9.38
C LYS A 143 9.23 41.98 8.36
N LEU A 144 8.61 40.86 8.72
CA LEU A 144 8.41 39.73 7.80
C LEU A 144 7.45 40.11 6.68
N ASP A 145 6.37 40.83 6.98
CA ASP A 145 5.41 41.29 5.98
C ASP A 145 6.07 42.23 4.95
N ARG A 146 6.95 43.13 5.43
CA ARG A 146 7.78 43.97 4.54
C ARG A 146 8.75 43.16 3.67
N LEU A 147 9.33 42.09 4.21
CA LEU A 147 10.22 41.22 3.45
C LEU A 147 9.46 40.43 2.38
N VAL A 148 8.26 39.94 2.71
CA VAL A 148 7.37 39.29 1.73
C VAL A 148 6.99 40.28 0.63
N GLY A 149 6.56 41.49 0.98
CA GLY A 149 6.23 42.53 -0.01
C GLY A 149 7.42 42.93 -0.91
N LEU A 150 8.65 42.92 -0.38
CA LEU A 150 9.86 43.14 -1.19
C LEU A 150 10.16 41.96 -2.12
N LEU A 151 9.96 40.73 -1.66
CA LEU A 151 10.14 39.53 -2.47
C LEU A 151 9.10 39.47 -3.60
N ASP A 152 7.84 39.78 -3.31
CA ASP A 152 6.76 39.87 -4.31
C ASP A 152 7.05 40.97 -5.33
N GLY A 153 7.53 42.13 -4.87
CA GLY A 153 7.95 43.22 -5.75
C GLY A 153 9.14 42.84 -6.65
N LEU A 154 10.09 42.07 -6.12
CA LEU A 154 11.23 41.56 -6.88
C LEU A 154 10.79 40.51 -7.92
N GLU A 155 9.87 39.62 -7.57
CA GLU A 155 9.29 38.64 -8.49
C GLU A 155 8.51 39.34 -9.61
N ALA A 156 7.70 40.34 -9.28
CA ALA A 156 6.99 41.18 -10.25
C ALA A 156 7.95 41.93 -11.18
N ALA A 157 9.06 42.47 -10.65
CA ALA A 157 10.08 43.14 -11.45
C ALA A 157 10.85 42.16 -12.35
N SER A 158 11.08 40.92 -11.89
CA SER A 158 11.76 39.88 -12.68
C SER A 158 10.90 39.36 -13.84
N THR A 159 9.58 39.37 -13.68
CA THR A 159 8.60 38.91 -14.69
C THR A 159 8.12 40.04 -15.59
N ALA A 160 8.35 41.30 -15.21
CA ALA A 160 8.07 42.46 -16.03
C ALA A 160 8.91 42.42 -17.32
N LYS A 161 8.25 42.30 -18.47
CA LYS A 161 8.88 42.52 -19.77
C LYS A 161 9.46 43.93 -19.79
N GLN A 162 10.79 44.03 -19.94
CA GLN A 162 11.45 45.30 -20.25
C GLN A 162 10.74 45.92 -21.45
N THR A 163 9.95 46.96 -21.21
CA THR A 163 9.45 47.80 -22.29
C THR A 163 10.67 48.46 -22.93
N PRO A 164 10.79 48.43 -24.27
CA PRO A 164 11.93 49.04 -24.93
C PRO A 164 11.97 50.51 -24.54
N SER A 165 13.04 50.90 -23.83
CA SER A 165 13.27 52.29 -23.50
C SER A 165 13.34 53.07 -24.81
N GLY A 166 12.58 54.17 -24.91
CA GLY A 166 12.66 55.07 -26.06
C GLY A 166 14.09 55.59 -26.19
N GLY A 167 14.86 54.99 -27.10
CA GLY A 167 16.28 55.29 -27.28
C GLY A 167 16.50 56.71 -27.79
N GLY A 168 17.40 57.47 -27.14
CA GLY A 168 17.85 58.80 -27.55
C GLY A 168 18.33 59.67 -26.38
N LEU A 169 19.08 60.75 -26.67
CA LEU A 169 19.52 61.74 -25.66
C LEU A 169 18.34 62.39 -24.92
N GLY A 170 17.21 62.61 -25.60
CA GLY A 170 15.98 63.09 -24.98
C GLY A 170 15.29 62.06 -24.06
N GLY A 171 15.41 60.76 -24.38
CA GLY A 171 14.91 59.69 -23.53
C GLY A 171 15.69 59.57 -22.21
N LEU A 172 17.02 59.76 -22.27
CA LEU A 172 17.88 59.85 -21.09
C LEU A 172 17.56 61.07 -20.21
N TRP A 173 17.33 62.24 -20.81
CA TRP A 173 16.93 63.44 -20.08
C TRP A 173 15.58 63.27 -19.38
N ASN A 174 14.61 62.68 -20.08
CA ASN A 174 13.29 62.39 -19.54
C ASN A 174 13.37 61.35 -18.40
N LEU A 175 14.19 60.32 -18.53
CA LEU A 175 14.42 59.32 -17.47
C LEU A 175 15.03 59.96 -16.21
N MET A 176 16.01 60.85 -16.35
CA MET A 176 16.60 61.55 -15.20
C MET A 176 15.62 62.50 -14.49
N THR A 177 14.62 63.02 -15.20
CA THR A 177 13.60 63.91 -14.62
C THR A 177 12.38 63.18 -14.08
N GLN A 178 12.31 61.84 -14.23
CA GLN A 178 11.24 61.04 -13.65
C GLN A 178 11.38 60.95 -12.12
N GLN A 179 10.27 61.20 -11.43
CA GLN A 179 10.16 61.15 -9.98
C GLN A 179 10.52 59.78 -9.40
N GLU A 180 10.14 58.69 -10.08
CA GLU A 180 10.47 57.32 -9.67
C GLU A 180 11.99 57.06 -9.70
N THR A 181 12.68 57.56 -10.72
CA THR A 181 14.14 57.43 -10.83
C THR A 181 14.86 58.23 -9.74
N GLN A 182 14.34 59.42 -9.41
CA GLN A 182 14.85 60.23 -8.30
C GLN A 182 14.63 59.55 -6.94
N GLN A 183 13.47 58.93 -6.71
CA GLN A 183 13.16 58.18 -5.49
C GLN A 183 14.08 56.96 -5.32
N ALA A 184 14.35 56.23 -6.41
CA ALA A 184 15.27 55.09 -6.39
C ALA A 184 16.71 55.52 -6.02
N LEU A 185 17.19 56.63 -6.59
CA LEU A 185 18.51 57.19 -6.25
C LEU A 185 18.57 57.66 -4.79
N GLN A 186 17.49 58.28 -4.29
CA GLN A 186 17.40 58.68 -2.88
C GLN A 186 17.42 57.47 -1.95
N PHE A 187 16.66 56.42 -2.27
CA PHE A 187 16.65 55.16 -1.52
C PHE A 187 18.04 54.53 -1.47
N LEU A 188 18.73 54.40 -2.60
CA LEU A 188 20.09 53.86 -2.66
C LEU A 188 21.08 54.69 -1.84
N THR A 189 20.93 56.02 -1.85
CA THR A 189 21.77 56.92 -1.06
C THR A 189 21.56 56.69 0.44
N VAL A 190 20.30 56.66 0.90
CA VAL A 190 19.97 56.41 2.32
C VAL A 190 20.40 55.02 2.76
N LEU A 191 20.21 54.00 1.93
CA LEU A 191 20.64 52.63 2.20
C LEU A 191 22.17 52.54 2.34
N SER A 192 22.92 53.21 1.47
CA SER A 192 24.39 53.24 1.54
C SER A 192 24.90 53.93 2.81
N GLN A 193 24.21 54.98 3.26
CA GLN A 193 24.53 55.68 4.50
C GLN A 193 24.28 54.78 5.71
N GLN A 194 23.14 54.09 5.78
CA GLN A 194 22.87 53.16 6.88
C GLN A 194 23.84 51.98 6.93
N MET A 195 24.21 51.40 5.79
CA MET A 195 25.22 50.33 5.74
C MET A 195 26.59 50.81 6.22
N ARG A 196 26.96 52.07 5.92
CA ARG A 196 28.21 52.68 6.40
C ARG A 196 28.19 52.92 7.90
N ASP A 197 27.08 53.43 8.43
CA ASP A 197 26.92 53.72 9.86
C ASP A 197 26.82 52.44 10.71
N GLY A 198 26.21 51.38 10.17
CA GLY A 198 26.17 50.07 10.82
C GLY A 198 27.55 49.41 10.93
N ARG A 199 28.43 49.63 9.95
CA ARG A 199 29.82 49.13 9.95
C ARG A 199 30.75 49.89 10.90
N ALA A 200 30.38 51.10 11.30
CA ALA A 200 31.14 51.93 12.25
C ALA A 200 30.77 51.65 13.72
N LYS A 201 29.70 50.89 13.98
CA LYS A 201 29.18 50.56 15.32
C LYS A 201 29.39 49.09 15.74
N GLY A 202 29.98 48.26 14.87
CA GLY A 202 30.42 46.89 15.19
C GLY A 202 31.93 46.82 15.32
#